data_AF-A0A7S1XBT4-F1
#
_entry.id   AF-A0A7S1XBT4-F1
#
_cell.length_a   1.000
_cell.length_b   1.000
_cell.length_c   1.000
_cell.angle_alpha   90.00
_cell.angle_beta   90.00
_cell.angle_gamma   90.00
#
_symmetry.space_group_name_H-M   'P 1'
#
loop_
_entity.id
_entity.type
_entity.pdbx_description
1 polymer ?
#
loop_
_entity_poly.entity_id
_entity_poly.type
_entity_poly.pdbx_seq_one_letter_code
_entity_poly.pdbx_strand_id
1 'polypeptide(L)'
;EEGEGCKRAGGRCACQRGRFSYRMLTEEERRMSEEEAAVEAVRLNALFPKIPSNAPETHRETMAYRSGQTGRTEVRQRCWRDLLTYEATDRIPKKWRDTFRVDPYGNVVALGAYGLSACAFEVDHIFPWSRGGLSQPVNFMALYWGANRH
;
A
#
# COMPACT_ATOMS: atom_id res chain seq x y z
N GLU A 1 -35.51 3.84 -17.79
CA GLU A 1 -36.44 3.14 -18.70
C GLU A 1 -35.89 3.32 -20.10
N GLU A 2 -35.54 2.35 -20.93
CA GLU A 2 -35.54 0.88 -20.98
C GLU A 2 -34.40 0.59 -22.00
N GLY A 3 -33.50 -0.39 -21.86
CA GLY A 3 -33.83 -1.79 -21.78
C GLY A 3 -33.90 -2.46 -23.16
N GLU A 4 -32.93 -2.25 -24.07
CA GLU A 4 -32.90 -3.05 -25.31
C GLU A 4 -32.38 -4.46 -25.03
N GLY A 5 -33.34 -5.38 -24.98
CA GLY A 5 -33.19 -6.77 -24.60
C GLY A 5 -32.36 -7.62 -25.57
N CYS A 6 -31.45 -8.39 -24.99
CA CYS A 6 -30.77 -9.51 -25.64
C CYS A 6 -31.80 -10.60 -25.98
N LYS A 7 -32.19 -10.70 -27.26
CA LYS A 7 -33.10 -11.73 -27.78
C LYS A 7 -32.45 -13.12 -27.66
N ARG A 8 -33.12 -14.01 -26.94
CA ARG A 8 -32.76 -15.43 -26.81
C ARG A 8 -33.27 -16.18 -28.04
N ALA A 9 -32.34 -16.66 -28.87
CA ALA A 9 -32.57 -17.82 -29.73
C ALA A 9 -31.62 -18.92 -29.25
N GLY A 10 -32.12 -20.14 -29.14
CA GLY A 10 -31.53 -21.23 -28.37
C GLY A 10 -30.04 -21.50 -28.60
N GLY A 11 -29.33 -21.75 -27.50
CA GLY A 11 -27.95 -22.24 -27.50
C GLY A 11 -26.89 -21.24 -27.04
N ARG A 12 -26.80 -21.03 -25.71
CA ARG A 12 -25.71 -20.38 -24.96
C ARG A 12 -25.23 -19.01 -25.48
N CYS A 13 -25.80 -17.95 -24.90
CA CYS A 13 -25.30 -16.58 -24.95
C CYS A 13 -23.80 -16.49 -24.61
N ALA A 14 -23.01 -15.91 -25.52
CA ALA A 14 -21.57 -15.75 -25.45
C ALA A 14 -21.09 -14.56 -24.57
N CYS A 15 -21.83 -14.20 -23.52
CA CYS A 15 -21.43 -13.12 -22.60
C CYS A 15 -20.66 -13.63 -21.35
N GLN A 16 -20.27 -14.91 -21.31
CA GLN A 16 -19.68 -15.49 -20.11
C GLN A 16 -18.19 -15.17 -19.99
N ARG A 17 -17.92 -14.20 -19.10
CA ARG A 17 -16.80 -14.20 -18.16
C ARG A 17 -15.43 -14.13 -18.80
N GLY A 18 -14.95 -12.91 -19.00
CA GLY A 18 -13.51 -12.65 -18.93
C GLY A 18 -13.00 -13.12 -17.57
N ARG A 19 -12.53 -14.37 -17.49
CA ARG A 19 -11.74 -14.86 -16.38
C ARG A 19 -10.45 -14.06 -16.42
N PHE A 20 -10.37 -13.00 -15.62
CA PHE A 20 -9.10 -12.47 -15.20
C PHE A 20 -8.39 -13.60 -14.45
N SER A 21 -7.51 -14.33 -15.13
CA SER A 21 -6.67 -15.32 -14.48
C SER A 21 -5.61 -14.54 -13.70
N TYR A 22 -5.85 -14.36 -12.41
CA TYR A 22 -4.77 -14.02 -11.50
C TYR A 22 -3.80 -15.20 -11.49
N ARG A 23 -2.67 -15.07 -12.18
CA ARG A 23 -1.54 -15.97 -11.96
C ARG A 23 -1.00 -15.62 -10.59
N MET A 24 -1.39 -16.39 -9.58
CA MET A 24 -0.73 -16.34 -8.29
C MET A 24 0.70 -16.81 -8.53
N LEU A 25 1.69 -15.98 -8.17
CA LEU A 25 3.08 -16.42 -8.13
C LEU A 25 3.16 -17.67 -7.25
N THR A 26 3.84 -18.69 -7.73
CA THR A 26 4.17 -19.90 -6.98
C THR A 26 5.05 -19.55 -5.77
N GLU A 27 5.09 -20.40 -4.76
CA GLU A 27 5.98 -20.18 -3.61
C GLU A 27 7.46 -20.06 -4.03
N GLU A 28 7.88 -20.83 -5.04
CA GLU A 28 9.22 -20.70 -5.63
C GLU A 28 9.45 -19.35 -6.30
N GLU A 29 8.47 -18.82 -7.04
CA GLU A 29 8.58 -17.49 -7.67
C GLU A 29 8.57 -16.34 -6.67
N ARG A 30 8.07 -16.56 -5.44
CA ARG A 30 8.15 -15.58 -4.33
C ARG A 30 9.42 -15.72 -3.50
N ARG A 31 10.13 -16.83 -3.62
CA ARG A 31 11.28 -17.15 -2.77
C ARG A 31 12.50 -16.42 -3.31
N MET A 32 12.98 -15.44 -2.56
CA MET A 32 14.27 -14.80 -2.85
C MET A 32 15.40 -15.81 -2.65
N SER A 33 16.36 -15.81 -3.55
CA SER A 33 17.64 -16.51 -3.36
C SER A 33 18.43 -15.89 -2.20
N GLU A 34 19.40 -16.63 -1.64
CA GLU A 34 20.28 -16.11 -0.58
C GLU A 34 21.05 -14.87 -1.02
N GLU A 35 21.46 -14.82 -2.30
CA GLU A 35 22.20 -13.71 -2.90
C GLU A 35 21.31 -12.46 -3.04
N GLU A 36 20.08 -12.61 -3.53
CA GLU A 36 19.10 -11.52 -3.61
C GLU A 36 18.73 -11.01 -2.21
N ALA A 37 18.56 -11.91 -1.24
CA ALA A 37 18.29 -11.56 0.14
C ALA A 37 19.46 -10.79 0.77
N ALA A 38 20.70 -11.16 0.48
CA ALA A 38 21.89 -10.44 0.96
C ALA A 38 22.00 -9.03 0.36
N VAL A 39 21.77 -8.89 -0.95
CA VAL A 39 21.74 -7.58 -1.63
C VAL A 39 20.64 -6.70 -1.03
N GLU A 40 19.44 -7.25 -0.86
CA GLU A 40 18.32 -6.52 -0.28
C GLU A 40 18.58 -6.16 1.19
N ALA A 41 19.19 -7.04 1.97
CA ALA A 41 19.59 -6.74 3.35
C ALA A 41 20.59 -5.59 3.43
N VAL A 42 21.56 -5.51 2.53
CA VAL A 42 22.50 -4.37 2.44
C VAL A 42 21.77 -3.09 2.05
N ARG A 43 20.88 -3.16 1.06
CA ARG A 43 20.05 -2.02 0.61
C ARG A 43 19.21 -1.48 1.77
N LEU A 44 18.50 -2.36 2.47
CA LEU A 44 17.68 -2.01 3.62
C LEU A 44 18.55 -1.45 4.75
N ASN A 45 19.67 -2.08 5.11
CA ASN A 45 20.60 -1.55 6.13
C ASN A 45 21.18 -0.18 5.79
N ALA A 46 21.29 0.18 4.51
CA ALA A 46 21.73 1.50 4.08
C ALA A 46 20.59 2.55 4.13
N LEU A 47 19.35 2.13 3.90
CA LEU A 47 18.17 3.00 3.94
C LEU A 47 17.68 3.26 5.38
N PHE A 48 17.92 2.32 6.30
CA PHE A 48 17.50 2.44 7.69
C PHE A 48 18.61 2.99 8.59
N PRO A 49 18.28 3.92 9.50
CA PRO A 49 19.24 4.46 10.44
C PRO A 49 19.76 3.34 11.37
N LYS A 50 21.10 3.23 11.46
CA LYS A 50 21.74 2.30 12.40
C LYS A 50 21.49 2.80 13.83
N ILE A 51 20.68 2.06 14.59
CA ILE A 51 20.50 2.31 16.01
C ILE A 51 21.80 1.92 16.72
N PRO A 52 22.53 2.85 17.36
CA PRO A 52 23.75 2.51 18.08
C PRO A 52 23.42 1.57 19.25
N SER A 53 24.16 0.48 19.38
CA SER A 53 23.97 -0.54 20.44
C SER A 53 24.06 0.02 21.87
N ASN A 54 24.69 1.18 22.03
CA ASN A 54 24.99 1.80 23.31
C ASN A 54 24.11 3.04 23.57
N ALA A 55 23.10 3.27 22.72
CA ALA A 55 22.18 4.38 22.92
C ALA A 55 21.33 4.10 24.17
N PRO A 56 21.21 5.03 25.13
CA PRO A 56 20.28 4.88 26.23
C PRO A 56 18.87 4.64 25.69
N GLU A 57 18.06 3.84 26.40
CA GLU A 57 16.72 3.37 25.98
C GLU A 57 15.74 4.49 25.56
N THR A 58 16.12 5.75 25.77
CA THR A 58 15.36 6.99 25.52
C THR A 58 15.59 7.64 24.15
N HIS A 59 16.31 7.03 23.21
CA HIS A 59 16.39 7.49 21.80
C HIS A 59 15.19 7.06 20.92
N ARG A 60 14.13 6.50 21.51
CA ARG A 60 12.89 6.18 20.80
C ARG A 60 12.05 7.46 20.70
N GLU A 61 11.71 7.88 19.48
CA GLU A 61 10.81 9.01 19.23
C GLU A 61 9.60 8.97 20.18
N THR A 62 9.18 10.08 20.77
CA THR A 62 8.00 10.03 21.64
C THR A 62 6.74 9.67 20.84
N MET A 63 5.75 9.05 21.48
CA MET A 63 4.44 8.81 20.85
C MET A 63 3.84 10.10 20.27
N ALA A 64 4.03 11.23 20.96
CA ALA A 64 3.60 12.54 20.47
C ALA A 64 4.34 12.96 19.20
N TYR A 65 5.66 12.74 19.13
CA TYR A 65 6.43 13.00 17.91
C TYR A 65 5.97 12.11 16.76
N ARG A 66 5.84 10.80 16.99
CA ARG A 66 5.34 9.81 16.01
C ARG A 66 4.00 10.23 15.43
N SER A 67 3.00 10.43 16.28
CA SER A 67 1.65 10.84 15.88
C SER A 67 1.66 12.20 15.18
N GLY A 68 2.53 13.11 15.61
CA GLY A 68 2.74 14.40 14.97
C GLY A 68 3.32 14.29 13.56
N GLN A 69 4.12 13.26 13.25
CA GLN A 69 4.65 13.03 11.90
C GLN A 69 3.63 12.34 10.99
N THR A 70 2.98 11.26 11.44
CA THR A 70 2.00 10.52 10.62
C THR A 70 0.76 11.35 10.31
N GLY A 71 0.42 12.31 11.17
CA GLY A 71 -0.68 13.26 10.95
C GLY A 71 -0.36 14.43 10.04
N ARG A 72 0.89 14.62 9.59
CA ARG A 72 1.27 15.75 8.73
C ARG A 72 0.65 15.63 7.34
N THR A 73 0.05 16.72 6.87
CA THR A 73 -0.53 16.81 5.53
C THR A 73 0.51 16.54 4.45
N GLU A 74 1.74 17.02 4.62
CA GLU A 74 2.84 16.83 3.66
C GLU A 74 3.22 15.36 3.55
N VAL A 75 3.27 14.66 4.68
CA VAL A 75 3.56 13.22 4.73
C VAL A 75 2.42 12.44 4.07
N ARG A 76 1.17 12.79 4.38
CA ARG A 76 -0.02 12.18 3.75
C ARG A 76 -0.01 12.36 2.23
N GLN A 77 0.29 13.57 1.75
CA GLN A 77 0.37 13.87 0.31
C GLN A 77 1.54 13.15 -0.36
N ARG A 78 2.69 13.03 0.31
CA ARG A 78 3.82 12.26 -0.19
C ARG A 78 3.44 10.78 -0.35
N CYS A 79 2.94 10.16 0.71
CA CYS A 79 2.52 8.76 0.66
C CYS A 79 1.44 8.52 -0.40
N TRP A 80 0.50 9.47 -0.55
CA TRP A 80 -0.46 9.43 -1.64
C TRP A 80 0.24 9.39 -3.01
N ARG A 81 1.17 10.30 -3.30
CA ARG A 81 1.96 10.31 -4.55
C ARG A 81 2.71 9.00 -4.77
N ASP A 82 3.28 8.43 -3.73
CA ASP A 82 4.03 7.18 -3.81
C ASP A 82 3.12 6.03 -4.30
N LEU A 83 1.81 6.04 -4.03
CA LEU A 83 0.89 5.02 -4.54
C LEU A 83 0.77 4.96 -6.08
N LEU A 84 1.18 6.01 -6.80
CA LEU A 84 1.19 5.99 -8.27
C LEU A 84 2.29 5.08 -8.84
N THR A 85 3.32 4.77 -8.07
CA THR A 85 4.41 3.90 -8.52
C THR A 85 4.04 2.41 -8.45
N TYR A 86 2.94 2.08 -7.78
CA TYR A 86 2.48 0.71 -7.63
C TYR A 86 1.72 0.24 -8.87
N GLU A 87 2.15 -0.89 -9.42
CA GLU A 87 1.49 -1.57 -10.55
C GLU A 87 0.00 -1.86 -10.29
N ALA A 88 -0.37 -2.08 -9.02
CA ALA A 88 -1.76 -2.27 -8.64
C ALA A 88 -2.64 -1.06 -8.99
N THR A 89 -2.10 0.17 -8.92
CA THR A 89 -2.78 1.40 -9.33
C THR A 89 -2.99 1.46 -10.85
N ASP A 90 -2.16 0.78 -11.65
CA ASP A 90 -2.35 0.74 -13.10
C ASP A 90 -3.64 0.03 -13.53
N ARG A 91 -4.21 -0.81 -12.66
CA ARG A 91 -5.49 -1.47 -12.90
C ARG A 91 -6.68 -0.49 -12.85
N ILE A 92 -6.50 0.64 -12.19
CA ILE A 92 -7.51 1.71 -12.18
C ILE A 92 -7.47 2.44 -13.53
N PRO A 93 -8.61 2.67 -14.20
CA PRO A 93 -8.63 3.46 -15.43
C PRO A 93 -8.00 4.84 -15.22
N LYS A 94 -7.18 5.31 -16.17
CA LYS A 94 -6.38 6.55 -16.04
C LYS A 94 -7.19 7.75 -15.54
N LYS A 95 -8.43 7.91 -16.02
CA LYS A 95 -9.35 8.99 -15.62
C LYS A 95 -9.69 9.04 -14.12
N TRP A 96 -9.50 7.93 -13.40
CA TRP A 96 -9.83 7.80 -11.99
C TRP A 96 -8.59 7.83 -11.07
N ARG A 97 -7.36 7.77 -11.62
CA ARG A 97 -6.11 7.66 -10.84
C ARG A 97 -5.76 8.91 -10.03
N ASP A 98 -6.38 10.04 -10.38
CA ASP A 98 -6.27 11.29 -9.62
C ASP A 98 -7.08 11.24 -8.32
N THR A 99 -8.18 10.48 -8.31
CA THR A 99 -9.10 10.36 -7.17
C THR A 99 -8.83 9.08 -6.36
N PHE A 100 -8.57 7.97 -7.05
CA PHE A 100 -8.44 6.64 -6.47
C PHE A 100 -7.09 6.01 -6.82
N ARG A 101 -6.48 5.35 -5.84
CA ARG A 101 -5.23 4.58 -6.00
C ARG A 101 -5.36 3.26 -5.27
N VAL A 102 -4.40 2.37 -5.48
CA VAL A 102 -4.37 1.08 -4.80
C VAL A 102 -3.19 1.05 -3.84
N ASP A 103 -3.44 0.63 -2.61
CA ASP A 103 -2.39 0.42 -1.61
C ASP A 103 -1.56 -0.85 -1.94
N PRO A 104 -0.44 -1.11 -1.26
CA PRO A 104 0.39 -2.30 -1.51
C PRO A 104 -0.34 -3.63 -1.28
N TYR A 105 -1.42 -3.64 -0.50
CA TYR A 105 -2.22 -4.82 -0.19
C TYR A 105 -3.39 -5.02 -1.17
N GLY A 106 -3.56 -4.14 -2.15
CA GLY A 106 -4.60 -4.23 -3.17
C GLY A 106 -5.91 -3.51 -2.80
N ASN A 107 -5.95 -2.75 -1.71
CA ASN A 107 -7.13 -1.98 -1.31
C ASN A 107 -7.23 -0.66 -2.09
N VAL A 108 -8.44 -0.27 -2.47
CA VAL A 108 -8.68 1.01 -3.15
C VAL A 108 -8.82 2.13 -2.12
N VAL A 109 -8.00 3.16 -2.26
CA VAL A 109 -7.94 4.32 -1.35
C VAL A 109 -8.08 5.63 -2.12
N ALA A 110 -8.56 6.67 -1.44
CA ALA A 110 -8.79 7.99 -2.03
C ALA A 110 -8.28 9.12 -1.12
N LEU A 111 -7.71 10.18 -1.72
CA LEU A 111 -7.16 11.32 -0.96
C LEU A 111 -8.21 12.06 -0.13
N GLY A 112 -9.40 12.28 -0.71
CA GLY A 112 -10.51 12.98 -0.07
C GLY A 112 -11.36 12.10 0.85
N ALA A 113 -11.07 10.81 0.97
CA ALA A 113 -11.78 9.93 1.88
C ALA A 113 -11.31 10.18 3.32
N TYR A 114 -12.28 10.33 4.23
CA TYR A 114 -12.06 10.70 5.63
C TYR A 114 -12.59 9.64 6.59
N GLY A 115 -12.05 9.65 7.82
CA GLY A 115 -12.50 8.81 8.93
C GLY A 115 -12.47 7.32 8.58
N LEU A 116 -13.59 6.63 8.83
CA LEU A 116 -13.76 5.19 8.62
C LEU A 116 -14.47 4.88 7.28
N SER A 117 -14.39 5.78 6.30
CA SER A 117 -15.00 5.55 4.98
C SER A 117 -14.31 4.42 4.23
N ALA A 118 -15.02 3.82 3.27
CA ALA A 118 -14.56 2.62 2.55
C ALA A 118 -13.22 2.79 1.82
N CYS A 119 -12.83 4.02 1.45
CA CYS A 119 -11.57 4.32 0.75
C CYS A 119 -10.64 5.20 1.58
N ALA A 120 -10.90 5.42 2.88
CA ALA A 120 -10.00 6.19 3.72
C ALA A 120 -8.69 5.41 3.94
N PHE A 121 -7.60 6.16 3.99
CA PHE A 121 -6.28 5.60 4.30
C PHE A 121 -5.64 6.37 5.44
N GLU A 122 -4.74 5.70 6.14
CA GLU A 122 -3.87 6.26 7.16
C GLU A 122 -2.42 6.16 6.70
N VAL A 123 -1.55 6.99 7.29
CA VAL A 123 -0.12 6.86 7.11
C VAL A 123 0.41 6.02 8.26
N ASP A 124 1.15 4.95 7.93
CA ASP A 124 1.86 4.17 8.93
C ASP A 124 3.29 3.86 8.49
N HIS A 125 4.05 3.30 9.43
CA HIS A 125 5.43 2.91 9.20
C HIS A 125 5.53 1.59 8.41
N ILE A 126 6.41 1.54 7.41
CA ILE A 126 6.77 0.31 6.69
C ILE A 126 7.51 -0.63 7.66
N PHE A 127 8.53 -0.11 8.34
CA PHE A 127 9.18 -0.79 9.44
C PHE A 127 8.58 -0.32 10.77
N PRO A 128 7.95 -1.21 11.57
CA PRO A 128 7.18 -0.81 12.74
C PRO A 128 7.99 0.00 13.74
N TRP A 129 7.39 1.07 14.27
CA TRP A 129 8.02 1.91 15.30
C TRP A 129 8.42 1.11 16.55
N SER A 130 7.60 0.13 16.95
CA SER A 130 7.89 -0.79 18.08
C SER A 130 9.14 -1.66 17.87
N ARG A 131 9.59 -1.81 16.62
CA ARG A 131 10.81 -2.56 16.24
C ARG A 131 11.99 -1.65 15.92
N GLY A 132 11.87 -0.34 16.17
CA GLY A 132 12.93 0.64 15.92
C GLY A 132 12.77 1.45 14.63
N GLY A 133 11.62 1.37 13.96
CA GLY A 133 11.33 2.24 12.82
C GLY A 133 11.19 3.69 13.22
N LEU A 134 11.90 4.58 12.52
CA LEU A 134 11.81 6.02 12.75
C LEU A 134 10.74 6.66 11.86
N SER A 135 10.21 7.79 12.30
CA SER A 135 9.22 8.63 11.62
C SER A 135 9.86 9.47 10.51
N GLN A 136 10.55 8.79 9.59
CA GLN A 136 11.17 9.39 8.41
C GLN A 136 10.27 9.23 7.18
N PRO A 137 10.26 10.18 6.23
CA PRO A 137 9.46 10.11 5.01
C PRO A 137 9.59 8.78 4.25
N VAL A 138 10.80 8.23 4.16
CA VAL A 138 11.07 6.97 3.45
C VAL A 138 10.46 5.74 4.14
N ASN A 139 10.18 5.83 5.44
CA ASN A 139 9.59 4.76 6.22
C ASN A 139 8.06 4.88 6.32
N PHE A 140 7.43 5.82 5.62
CA PHE A 140 5.99 6.03 5.64
C PHE A 140 5.30 5.48 4.41
N MET A 141 4.09 4.97 4.60
CA MET A 141 3.26 4.41 3.54
C MET A 141 1.77 4.68 3.80
N ALA A 142 1.02 4.89 2.73
CA ALA A 142 -0.43 5.02 2.78
C ALA A 142 -1.08 3.64 2.75
N LEU A 143 -1.89 3.32 3.77
CA LEU A 143 -2.56 2.04 3.94
C LEU A 143 -4.04 2.22 4.22
N TYR A 144 -4.89 1.35 3.68
CA TYR A 144 -6.30 1.35 4.01
C TYR A 144 -6.51 1.25 5.53
N TRP A 145 -7.33 2.13 6.11
CA TRP A 145 -7.46 2.25 7.57
C TRP A 145 -7.90 0.94 8.24
N GLY A 146 -8.78 0.17 7.58
CA GLY A 146 -9.30 -1.08 8.12
C GLY A 146 -8.24 -2.18 8.13
N ALA A 147 -7.40 -2.25 7.09
CA ALA A 147 -6.30 -3.19 7.03
C ALA A 147 -5.15 -2.81 7.98
N ASN A 148 -5.01 -1.52 8.33
CA ASN A 148 -3.97 -1.07 9.23
C ASN A 148 -4.23 -1.38 10.72
N ARG A 149 -5.49 -1.69 11.08
CA ARG A 149 -5.92 -1.84 12.47
C ARG A 149 -6.20 -3.29 12.89
N HIS A 150 -6.03 -4.25 11.98
CA HIS A 150 -6.29 -5.68 12.16
C HIS A 150 -5.08 -6.50 11.72
#